data_AF-A0A7X0D6Q5-F1
#
_entry.id   AF-A0A7X0D6Q5-F1
#
_cell.length_a   1.000
_cell.length_b   1.000
_cell.length_c   1.000
_cell.angle_alpha   90.00
_cell.angle_beta   90.00
_cell.angle_gamma   90.00
#
_symmetry.space_group_name_H-M   'P 1'
#
loop_
_entity.id
_entity.type
_entity.pdbx_description
1 polymer ?
#
loop_
_entity_poly.entity_id
_entity_poly.type
_entity_poly.pdbx_seq_one_letter_code
_entity_poly.pdbx_strand_id
1 'polypeptide(L)'
;MSNHPAADDAAHGPAPQLPEKQDTGGGDGTPPVPGHRLLALVEVMDTLRRQCPWDARQTHESLAKYLLQEAYETLETIEAGDYATLREELGDVLLQVLFHARIAQERGADGWTVDDVADAIIDKLTRRHPHVFGGVAVEGVDDVRANWETIKAAERARKGDAEASILEGVPFGQPAALLAYELQKRAVRNGLPDDLITDDGGAGGGLFAGVDAERRRDADPEIDLRAAARRFDRRVRAAEAKARADGRDPRALTPEQWRAYWGTDRPRD
;
A
#
# COMPACT_ATOMS: atom_id res chain seq x y z
N MET A 1 0.02 -12.01 12.37
CA MET A 1 0.63 -13.31 12.77
C MET A 1 2.13 -13.16 12.54
N SER A 2 2.92 -13.00 13.59
CA SER A 2 4.34 -12.63 13.45
C SER A 2 5.13 -13.73 12.73
N ASN A 3 5.51 -13.48 11.48
CA ASN A 3 6.21 -14.44 10.60
C ASN A 3 7.73 -14.36 10.82
N HIS A 4 8.17 -14.67 12.05
CA HIS A 4 9.57 -14.98 12.29
C HIS A 4 9.81 -16.45 11.91
N PRO A 5 10.62 -16.77 10.89
CA PRO A 5 10.99 -18.16 10.64
C PRO A 5 11.83 -18.65 11.83
N ALA A 6 11.46 -19.81 12.38
CA ALA A 6 12.21 -20.47 13.45
C ALA A 6 13.68 -20.62 13.02
N ALA A 7 14.58 -19.96 13.75
CA ALA A 7 16.01 -20.12 13.59
C ALA A 7 16.40 -21.53 14.07
N ASP A 8 17.12 -22.27 13.23
CA ASP A 8 17.74 -23.54 13.58
C ASP A 8 18.63 -23.40 14.84
N ASP A 9 18.55 -24.40 15.72
CA ASP A 9 19.27 -24.53 16.99
C ASP A 9 20.79 -24.34 16.82
N ALA A 10 21.27 -23.13 17.13
CA ALA A 10 22.67 -22.84 17.37
C ALA A 10 22.82 -22.17 18.74
N ALA A 11 23.53 -22.87 19.64
CA ALA A 11 24.01 -22.48 20.96
C ALA A 11 23.56 -21.10 21.51
N HIS A 12 22.64 -21.11 22.48
CA HIS A 12 22.20 -19.95 23.24
C HIS A 12 23.34 -19.33 24.07
N GLY A 13 24.02 -18.33 23.50
CA GLY A 13 24.63 -17.26 24.29
C GLY A 13 23.54 -16.41 24.95
N PRO A 14 23.86 -15.63 26.00
CA PRO A 14 22.87 -14.75 26.61
C PRO A 14 22.30 -13.79 25.55
N ALA A 15 20.97 -13.68 25.52
CA ALA A 15 20.28 -12.76 24.63
C ALA A 15 20.86 -11.34 24.81
N PRO A 16 21.22 -10.62 23.74
CA PRO A 16 21.65 -9.25 23.86
C PRO A 16 20.53 -8.45 24.54
N GLN A 17 20.88 -7.72 25.60
CA GLN A 17 19.93 -6.84 26.27
C GLN A 17 19.49 -5.77 25.25
N LEU A 18 18.18 -5.69 24.99
CA LEU A 18 17.61 -4.59 24.24
C LEU A 18 18.03 -3.29 24.94
N PRO A 19 18.51 -2.27 24.21
CA PRO A 19 18.78 -0.98 24.82
C PRO A 19 17.48 -0.50 25.49
N GLU A 20 17.58 -0.09 26.76
CA GLU A 20 16.49 0.57 27.45
C GLU A 20 15.94 1.69 26.57
N LYS A 21 14.63 1.99 26.64
CA LYS A 21 14.04 3.16 25.98
C LYS A 21 14.70 4.42 26.55
N GLN A 22 15.85 4.78 26.01
CA GLN A 22 16.47 6.06 26.26
C GLN A 22 15.59 7.08 25.54
N ASP A 23 14.89 7.85 26.36
CA ASP A 23 14.26 9.08 25.95
C ASP A 23 15.40 10.03 25.61
N THR A 24 15.83 10.04 24.34
CA THR A 24 16.83 10.97 23.82
C THR A 24 16.19 12.34 23.62
N GLY A 25 15.54 12.86 24.66
CA GLY A 25 15.36 14.29 24.83
C GLY A 25 16.75 14.91 24.90
N GLY A 26 17.00 15.92 24.07
CA GLY A 26 18.27 16.64 24.07
C GLY A 26 18.65 17.04 25.49
N GLY A 27 19.95 16.97 25.82
CA GLY A 27 20.49 17.20 27.16
C GLY A 27 20.25 18.59 27.78
N ASP A 28 19.34 19.41 27.21
CA ASP A 28 18.92 20.72 27.70
C ASP A 28 17.48 20.75 28.27
N GLY A 29 16.76 19.61 28.29
CA GLY A 29 15.38 19.54 28.79
C GLY A 29 14.31 19.94 27.78
N THR A 30 14.67 20.18 26.51
CA THR A 30 13.71 20.38 25.42
C THR A 30 13.03 19.05 25.10
N PRO A 31 11.68 19.01 25.05
CA PRO A 31 10.97 17.80 24.66
C PRO A 31 11.38 17.40 23.24
N PRO A 32 11.59 16.10 22.99
CA PRO A 32 12.09 15.65 21.70
C PRO A 32 11.08 15.96 20.59
N VAL A 33 11.59 16.38 19.44
CA VAL A 33 10.74 16.73 18.28
C VAL A 33 9.95 15.50 17.77
N PRO A 34 8.71 15.68 17.30
CA PRO A 34 7.98 14.62 16.62
C PRO A 34 8.82 14.03 15.47
N GLY A 35 8.92 12.71 15.42
CA GLY A 35 9.73 12.00 14.42
C GLY A 35 11.14 11.61 14.86
N HIS A 36 11.66 12.11 15.99
CA HIS A 36 13.02 11.75 16.47
C HIS A 36 13.26 10.23 16.61
N ARG A 37 12.20 9.44 16.90
CA ARG A 37 12.28 7.98 17.02
C ARG A 37 12.64 7.27 15.71
N LEU A 38 12.49 7.93 14.56
CA LEU A 38 12.92 7.39 13.27
C LEU A 38 14.44 7.19 13.23
N LEU A 39 15.22 8.10 13.84
CA LEU A 39 16.68 7.96 13.92
C LEU A 39 17.07 6.72 14.75
N ALA A 40 16.42 6.52 15.90
CA ALA A 40 16.64 5.31 16.70
C ALA A 40 16.28 4.03 15.91
N LEU A 41 15.24 4.08 15.07
CA LEU A 41 14.87 2.94 14.22
C LEU A 41 15.91 2.67 13.12
N VAL A 42 16.54 3.70 12.56
CA VAL A 42 17.68 3.55 11.63
C VAL A 42 18.85 2.83 12.31
N GLU A 43 19.17 3.18 13.55
CA GLU A 43 20.23 2.52 14.33
C GLU A 43 19.89 1.05 14.64
N VAL A 44 18.62 0.77 14.96
CA VAL A 44 18.13 -0.60 15.14
C VAL A 44 18.27 -1.40 13.86
N MET A 45 17.89 -0.84 12.71
CA MET A 45 18.03 -1.50 11.41
C MET A 45 19.50 -1.80 11.06
N ASP A 46 20.41 -0.85 11.28
CA ASP A 46 21.85 -1.10 11.06
C ASP A 46 22.37 -2.22 11.98
N THR A 47 21.94 -2.23 13.24
CA THR A 47 22.29 -3.27 14.21
C THR A 47 21.80 -4.64 13.76
N LEU A 48 20.54 -4.75 13.36
CA LEU A 48 19.94 -5.98 12.83
C LEU A 48 20.68 -6.45 11.58
N ARG A 49 20.89 -5.55 10.60
CA ARG A 49 21.60 -5.87 9.35
C ARG A 49 23.01 -6.40 9.60
N ARG A 50 23.71 -5.94 10.65
CA ARG A 50 25.06 -6.40 11.00
C ARG A 50 25.10 -7.67 11.86
N GLN A 51 24.16 -7.84 12.79
CA GLN A 51 24.27 -8.86 13.84
C GLN A 51 23.33 -10.05 13.65
N CYS A 52 22.23 -9.90 12.92
CA CYS A 52 21.28 -10.98 12.66
C CYS A 52 21.61 -11.69 11.34
N PRO A 53 21.91 -13.01 11.35
CA PRO A 53 22.26 -13.75 10.13
C PRO A 53 21.15 -13.78 9.07
N TRP A 54 19.88 -13.72 9.48
CA TRP A 54 18.76 -13.65 8.56
C TRP A 54 18.69 -12.28 7.90
N ASP A 55 18.80 -11.20 8.68
CA ASP A 55 18.72 -9.83 8.17
C ASP A 55 19.90 -9.52 7.23
N ALA A 56 21.10 -9.98 7.57
CA ALA A 56 22.31 -9.80 6.77
C ALA A 56 22.22 -10.44 5.37
N ARG A 57 21.42 -11.50 5.20
CA ARG A 57 21.27 -12.23 3.93
C ARG A 57 20.22 -11.66 2.99
N GLN A 58 19.39 -10.71 3.45
CA GLN A 58 18.30 -10.19 2.62
C GLN A 58 18.82 -9.34 1.46
N THR A 59 18.09 -9.37 0.35
CA THR A 59 18.27 -8.52 -0.83
C THR A 59 16.97 -7.77 -1.12
N HIS A 60 16.99 -6.82 -2.05
CA HIS A 60 15.75 -6.15 -2.47
C HIS A 60 14.71 -7.16 -3.01
N GLU A 61 15.17 -8.15 -3.75
CA GLU A 61 14.33 -9.17 -4.37
C GLU A 61 13.74 -10.14 -3.33
N SER A 62 14.52 -10.53 -2.31
CA SER A 62 14.01 -11.42 -1.25
C SER A 62 12.96 -10.73 -0.37
N LEU A 63 13.05 -9.40 -0.25
CA LEU A 63 12.14 -8.59 0.56
C LEU A 63 10.85 -8.17 -0.15
N ALA A 64 10.83 -8.16 -1.48
CA ALA A 64 9.69 -7.67 -2.26
C ALA A 64 8.35 -8.33 -1.89
N LYS A 65 8.36 -9.64 -1.55
CA LYS A 65 7.14 -10.35 -1.11
C LYS A 65 6.63 -9.84 0.24
N TYR A 66 7.53 -9.47 1.16
CA TYR A 66 7.16 -8.98 2.48
C TYR A 66 6.62 -7.56 2.38
N LEU A 67 7.24 -6.69 1.58
CA LEU A 67 6.70 -5.37 1.26
C LEU A 67 5.25 -5.44 0.74
N LEU A 68 4.96 -6.40 -0.14
CA LEU A 68 3.60 -6.60 -0.64
C LEU A 68 2.65 -7.10 0.47
N GLN A 69 3.12 -8.00 1.35
CA GLN A 69 2.34 -8.48 2.50
C GLN A 69 1.99 -7.33 3.44
N GLU A 70 2.96 -6.55 3.91
CA GLU A 70 2.70 -5.46 4.86
C GLU A 70 1.78 -4.38 4.28
N ALA A 71 1.87 -4.13 2.98
CA ALA A 71 0.94 -3.23 2.29
C ALA A 71 -0.51 -3.75 2.32
N TYR A 72 -0.71 -5.07 2.19
CA TYR A 72 -2.04 -5.67 2.28
C TYR A 72 -2.54 -5.84 3.72
N GLU A 73 -1.68 -6.13 4.69
CA GLU A 73 -2.03 -6.17 6.10
C GLU A 73 -2.44 -4.76 6.58
N THR A 74 -1.70 -3.73 6.17
CA THR A 74 -2.09 -2.33 6.35
C THR A 74 -3.45 -2.03 5.71
N LEU A 75 -3.67 -2.42 4.44
CA LEU A 75 -4.96 -2.22 3.78
C LEU A 75 -6.11 -2.92 4.52
N GLU A 76 -5.89 -4.15 4.99
CA GLU A 76 -6.89 -4.90 5.75
C GLU A 76 -7.30 -4.19 7.04
N THR A 77 -6.36 -3.63 7.79
CA THR A 77 -6.70 -2.88 9.01
C THR A 77 -7.55 -1.65 8.71
N ILE A 78 -7.27 -0.94 7.60
CA ILE A 78 -8.08 0.20 7.14
C ILE A 78 -9.50 -0.26 6.78
N GLU A 79 -9.63 -1.34 6.00
CA GLU A 79 -10.93 -1.88 5.58
C GLU A 79 -11.75 -2.43 6.77
N ALA A 80 -11.08 -2.93 7.81
CA ALA A 80 -11.71 -3.42 9.02
C ALA A 80 -12.03 -2.31 10.03
N GLY A 81 -11.49 -1.09 9.85
CA GLY A 81 -11.56 -0.02 10.84
C GLY A 81 -10.75 -0.31 12.11
N ASP A 82 -9.79 -1.23 12.05
CA ASP A 82 -8.94 -1.60 13.17
C ASP A 82 -7.73 -0.66 13.28
N TYR A 83 -8.01 0.57 13.73
CA TYR A 83 -6.98 1.59 13.92
C TYR A 83 -6.03 1.29 15.08
N ALA A 84 -6.35 0.33 15.95
CA ALA A 84 -5.45 -0.10 17.01
C ALA A 84 -4.25 -0.88 16.42
N THR A 85 -4.53 -1.76 15.46
CA THR A 85 -3.52 -2.56 14.75
C THR A 85 -2.86 -1.78 13.61
N LEU A 86 -3.56 -0.80 12.99
CA LEU A 86 -3.01 0.00 11.89
C LEU A 86 -1.62 0.60 12.19
N ARG A 87 -1.37 1.01 13.44
CA ARG A 87 -0.06 1.57 13.83
C ARG A 87 1.06 0.54 13.73
N GLU A 88 0.79 -0.73 14.02
CA GLU A 88 1.74 -1.83 13.91
C GLU A 88 2.08 -2.09 12.45
N GLU A 89 1.06 -2.25 11.61
CA GLU A 89 1.23 -2.52 10.17
C GLU A 89 1.94 -1.38 9.42
N LEU A 90 1.64 -0.11 9.76
CA LEU A 90 2.38 1.03 9.23
C LEU A 90 3.85 1.02 9.66
N GLY A 91 4.14 0.47 10.85
CA GLY A 91 5.50 0.22 11.32
C GLY A 91 6.23 -0.82 10.48
N ASP A 92 5.53 -1.88 10.05
CA ASP A 92 6.10 -2.93 9.21
C ASP A 92 6.31 -2.46 7.76
N VAL A 93 5.43 -1.61 7.23
CA VAL A 93 5.71 -0.91 5.95
C VAL A 93 6.94 0.01 6.07
N LEU A 94 7.07 0.75 7.19
CA LEU A 94 8.23 1.59 7.45
C LEU A 94 9.52 0.76 7.60
N LEU A 95 9.44 -0.42 8.24
CA LEU A 95 10.54 -1.36 8.35
C LEU A 95 11.08 -1.74 6.97
N GLN A 96 10.21 -2.02 6.00
CA GLN A 96 10.61 -2.35 4.64
C GLN A 96 11.38 -1.18 3.99
N VAL A 97 10.89 0.06 4.12
CA VAL A 97 11.59 1.24 3.58
C VAL A 97 13.02 1.34 4.13
N LEU A 98 13.18 1.17 5.45
CA LEU A 98 14.49 1.21 6.10
C LEU A 98 15.40 0.05 5.69
N PHE A 99 14.84 -1.14 5.51
CA PHE A 99 15.60 -2.31 5.08
C PHE A 99 16.16 -2.11 3.67
N HIS A 100 15.32 -1.67 2.73
CA HIS A 100 15.75 -1.36 1.37
C HIS A 100 16.80 -0.24 1.35
N ALA A 101 16.61 0.83 2.12
CA ALA A 101 17.60 1.90 2.23
C ALA A 101 18.94 1.42 2.80
N ARG A 102 18.90 0.58 3.85
CA ARG A 102 20.13 0.05 4.45
C ARG A 102 20.88 -0.90 3.53
N ILE A 103 20.18 -1.72 2.73
CA ILE A 103 20.79 -2.56 1.67
C ILE A 103 21.42 -1.69 0.59
N ALA A 104 20.73 -0.64 0.14
CA ALA A 104 21.24 0.24 -0.91
C ALA A 104 22.52 0.96 -0.47
N GLN A 105 22.61 1.36 0.81
CA GLN A 105 23.79 1.99 1.39
C GLN A 105 25.05 1.11 1.30
N GLU A 106 24.91 -0.22 1.28
CA GLU A 106 26.05 -1.16 1.19
C GLU A 106 26.77 -1.09 -0.16
N ARG A 107 26.16 -0.47 -1.17
CA ARG A 107 26.77 -0.26 -2.48
C ARG A 107 27.80 0.88 -2.49
N GLY A 108 28.05 1.51 -1.33
CA GLY A 108 29.08 2.55 -1.18
C GLY A 108 28.76 3.77 -2.04
N ALA A 109 29.69 4.18 -2.91
CA ALA A 109 29.55 5.37 -3.74
C ALA A 109 28.38 5.31 -4.74
N ASP A 110 27.94 4.11 -5.13
CA ASP A 110 26.79 3.89 -6.02
C ASP A 110 25.49 3.60 -5.23
N GLY A 111 25.56 3.68 -3.91
CA GLY A 111 24.45 3.46 -2.98
C GLY A 111 23.67 4.74 -2.66
N TRP A 112 22.62 4.56 -1.85
CA TRP A 112 21.80 5.62 -1.30
C TRP A 112 21.29 5.19 0.08
N THR A 113 20.90 6.16 0.89
CA THR A 113 20.51 6.00 2.29
C THR A 113 19.03 6.33 2.49
N VAL A 114 18.55 6.17 3.72
CA VAL A 114 17.19 6.60 4.07
C VAL A 114 17.03 8.12 3.93
N ASP A 115 18.11 8.88 4.15
CA ASP A 115 18.08 10.33 4.02
C ASP A 115 17.93 10.73 2.54
N ASP A 116 18.60 10.02 1.62
CA ASP A 116 18.42 10.23 0.17
C ASP A 116 16.97 9.91 -0.28
N VAL A 117 16.35 8.89 0.32
CA VAL A 117 14.91 8.59 0.08
C VAL A 117 14.04 9.73 0.60
N ALA A 118 14.33 10.25 1.80
CA ALA A 118 13.60 11.35 2.40
C ALA A 118 13.76 12.65 1.58
N ASP A 119 14.97 12.99 1.18
CA ASP A 119 15.26 14.16 0.33
C ASP A 119 14.51 14.07 -0.99
N ALA A 120 14.53 12.90 -1.64
CA ALA A 120 13.82 12.71 -2.91
C ALA A 120 12.31 12.95 -2.80
N ILE A 121 11.67 12.52 -1.70
CA ILE A 121 10.24 12.78 -1.48
C ILE A 121 9.96 14.21 -1.00
N ILE A 122 10.83 14.79 -0.16
CA ILE A 122 10.74 16.18 0.31
C ILE A 122 10.83 17.13 -0.89
N ASP A 123 11.85 16.99 -1.73
CA ASP A 123 12.03 17.83 -2.93
C ASP A 123 10.85 17.70 -3.88
N LYS A 124 10.38 16.47 -4.12
CA LYS A 124 9.23 16.20 -4.98
C LYS A 124 7.96 16.85 -4.43
N LEU A 125 7.67 16.69 -3.13
CA LEU A 125 6.46 17.23 -2.52
C LEU A 125 6.53 18.77 -2.45
N THR A 126 7.64 19.34 -2.01
CA THR A 126 7.82 20.80 -1.92
C THR A 126 7.64 21.45 -3.29
N ARG A 127 8.30 20.91 -4.31
CA ARG A 127 8.22 21.41 -5.69
C ARG A 127 6.84 21.24 -6.32
N ARG A 128 6.09 20.19 -5.95
CA ARG A 128 4.73 19.94 -6.46
C ARG A 128 3.63 20.65 -5.68
N HIS A 129 3.96 21.32 -4.56
CA HIS A 129 3.03 22.13 -3.78
C HIS A 129 3.51 23.58 -3.69
N PRO A 130 3.72 24.29 -4.83
CA PRO A 130 4.17 25.68 -4.78
C PRO A 130 3.12 26.62 -4.16
N HIS A 131 1.88 26.17 -4.02
CA HIS A 131 0.83 26.89 -3.30
C HIS A 131 1.00 26.83 -1.78
N VAL A 132 1.74 25.84 -1.27
CA VAL A 132 2.12 25.75 0.15
C VAL A 132 3.50 26.37 0.39
N PHE A 133 4.46 26.12 -0.51
CA PHE A 133 5.89 26.42 -0.27
C PHE A 133 6.51 27.52 -1.15
N GLY A 134 5.78 28.05 -2.14
CA GLY A 134 6.34 28.96 -3.16
C GLY A 134 5.50 30.20 -3.51
N GLY A 135 4.35 30.40 -2.88
CA GLY A 135 3.52 31.60 -3.04
C GLY A 135 2.49 31.58 -4.18
N VAL A 136 2.24 30.43 -4.82
CA VAL A 136 1.16 30.30 -5.82
C VAL A 136 -0.20 30.35 -5.12
N ALA A 137 -1.04 31.33 -5.46
CA ALA A 137 -2.41 31.37 -4.95
C ALA A 137 -3.29 30.32 -5.67
N VAL A 138 -4.16 29.65 -4.92
CA VAL A 138 -5.17 28.72 -5.41
C VAL A 138 -6.47 29.00 -4.67
N GLU A 139 -7.61 28.95 -5.36
CA GLU A 139 -8.93 29.22 -4.76
C GLU A 139 -9.63 27.91 -4.36
N GLY A 140 -9.23 26.78 -4.94
CA GLY A 140 -9.82 25.49 -4.63
C GLY A 140 -9.05 24.28 -5.15
N VAL A 141 -9.64 23.11 -4.97
CA VAL A 141 -9.05 21.81 -5.34
C VAL A 141 -8.77 21.71 -6.83
N ASP A 142 -9.61 22.31 -7.67
CA ASP A 142 -9.43 22.29 -9.13
C ASP A 142 -8.17 23.05 -9.57
N ASP A 143 -7.88 24.20 -8.95
CA ASP A 143 -6.65 24.95 -9.21
C ASP A 143 -5.40 24.17 -8.78
N VAL A 144 -5.48 23.50 -7.62
CA VAL A 144 -4.42 22.62 -7.13
C VAL A 144 -4.18 21.48 -8.13
N ARG A 145 -5.24 20.85 -8.63
CA ARG A 145 -5.15 19.77 -9.61
C ARG A 145 -4.55 20.25 -10.93
N ALA A 146 -5.01 21.39 -11.46
CA ALA A 146 -4.49 21.97 -12.69
C ALA A 146 -2.98 22.27 -12.57
N ASN A 147 -2.56 22.91 -11.48
CA ASN A 147 -1.16 23.20 -11.21
C ASN A 147 -0.31 21.91 -11.14
N TRP A 148 -0.82 20.87 -10.47
CA TRP A 148 -0.13 19.58 -10.39
C TRP A 148 0.09 18.95 -11.76
N GLU A 149 -0.90 19.01 -12.64
CA GLU A 149 -0.77 18.49 -14.01
C GLU A 149 0.24 19.29 -14.84
N THR A 150 0.28 20.62 -14.72
CA THR A 150 1.30 21.46 -15.36
C THR A 150 2.71 21.08 -14.91
N ILE A 151 2.92 20.91 -13.60
CA ILE A 151 4.22 20.53 -13.04
C ILE A 151 4.64 19.15 -13.54
N LYS A 152 3.73 18.17 -13.54
CA LYS A 152 4.00 16.80 -14.04
C LYS A 152 4.31 16.80 -15.53
N ALA A 153 3.64 17.62 -16.33
CA ALA A 153 3.93 17.76 -17.75
C ALA A 153 5.35 18.32 -17.98
N ALA A 154 5.74 19.36 -17.24
CA ALA A 154 7.08 19.94 -17.33
C ALA A 154 8.19 18.97 -16.85
N GLU A 155 7.93 18.16 -15.82
CA GLU A 155 8.83 17.08 -15.41
C GLU A 155 9.06 16.04 -16.51
N ARG A 156 7.99 15.57 -17.17
CA ARG A 156 8.10 14.62 -18.28
C ARG A 156 8.90 15.19 -19.44
N ALA A 157 8.63 16.44 -19.83
CA ALA A 157 9.37 17.11 -20.89
C ALA A 157 10.88 17.18 -20.60
N ARG A 158 11.27 17.43 -19.33
CA ARG A 158 12.69 17.46 -18.92
C ARG A 158 13.38 16.10 -18.96
N LYS A 159 12.64 15.01 -18.78
CA LYS A 159 13.18 13.64 -18.83
C LYS A 159 13.43 13.12 -20.26
N GLY A 160 12.97 13.86 -21.27
CA GLY A 160 13.11 13.45 -22.67
C GLY A 160 12.10 12.39 -23.11
N ASP A 161 11.04 12.16 -22.33
CA ASP A 161 10.04 11.10 -22.54
C ASP A 161 9.03 11.43 -23.67
N ALA A 162 9.43 12.18 -24.70
CA ALA A 162 8.51 12.65 -25.75
C ALA A 162 7.94 11.53 -26.62
N GLU A 163 8.66 10.40 -26.76
CA GLU A 163 8.20 9.20 -27.48
C GLU A 163 7.58 8.13 -26.57
N ALA A 164 7.47 8.41 -25.26
CA ALA A 164 6.90 7.45 -24.32
C ALA A 164 5.40 7.23 -24.60
N SER A 165 4.95 5.99 -24.41
CA SER A 165 3.52 5.64 -24.50
C SER A 165 2.67 6.55 -23.62
N ILE A 166 1.43 6.84 -24.04
CA ILE A 166 0.47 7.56 -23.19
C ILE A 166 0.23 6.83 -21.86
N LEU A 167 0.50 5.52 -21.79
CA LEU A 167 0.36 4.68 -20.61
C LEU A 167 1.65 4.56 -19.78
N GLU A 168 2.76 5.18 -20.21
CA GLU A 168 4.09 5.02 -19.58
C GLU A 168 4.07 5.32 -18.07
N GLY A 169 4.77 4.52 -17.27
CA GLY A 169 4.84 4.71 -15.82
C GLY A 169 3.59 4.28 -15.04
N VAL A 170 2.69 3.49 -15.62
CA VAL A 170 1.72 2.69 -14.85
C VAL A 170 2.41 1.41 -14.36
N PRO A 171 2.52 1.15 -13.04
CA PRO A 171 3.16 -0.06 -12.55
C PRO A 171 2.26 -1.28 -12.76
N PHE A 172 2.76 -2.27 -13.49
CA PHE A 172 2.02 -3.50 -13.82
C PHE A 172 1.98 -4.53 -12.68
N GLY A 173 2.76 -4.34 -11.61
CA GLY A 173 2.75 -5.23 -10.44
C GLY A 173 1.56 -5.05 -9.49
N GLN A 174 0.62 -4.17 -9.82
CA GLN A 174 -0.57 -3.90 -9.02
C GLN A 174 -1.67 -4.96 -9.24
N PRO A 175 -2.66 -5.08 -8.33
CA PRO A 175 -3.88 -5.85 -8.57
C PRO A 175 -4.58 -5.52 -9.88
N ALA A 176 -5.29 -6.50 -10.44
CA ALA A 176 -5.88 -6.38 -11.76
C ALA A 176 -6.89 -5.23 -11.89
N ALA A 177 -7.75 -5.00 -10.88
CA ALA A 177 -8.74 -3.93 -10.95
C ALA A 177 -8.07 -2.55 -10.82
N LEU A 178 -7.10 -2.39 -9.93
CA LEU A 178 -6.31 -1.17 -9.81
C LEU A 178 -5.47 -0.89 -11.06
N LEU A 179 -4.84 -1.90 -11.64
CA LEU A 179 -4.09 -1.80 -12.88
C LEU A 179 -4.98 -1.34 -14.03
N ALA A 180 -6.14 -1.98 -14.21
CA ALA A 180 -7.12 -1.59 -15.22
C ALA A 180 -7.57 -0.14 -15.01
N TYR A 181 -7.89 0.24 -13.78
CA TYR A 181 -8.30 1.60 -13.42
C TYR A 181 -7.24 2.64 -13.75
N GLU A 182 -5.99 2.43 -13.34
CA GLU A 182 -4.88 3.36 -13.61
C GLU A 182 -4.57 3.46 -15.11
N LEU A 183 -4.63 2.36 -15.86
CA LEU A 183 -4.49 2.37 -17.32
C LEU A 183 -5.59 3.21 -17.98
N GLN A 184 -6.86 2.96 -17.64
CA GLN A 184 -8.01 3.68 -18.18
C GLN A 184 -7.97 5.16 -17.83
N LYS A 185 -7.79 5.48 -16.54
CA LYS A 185 -7.68 6.86 -16.04
C LYS A 185 -6.56 7.63 -16.72
N ARG A 186 -5.41 6.98 -16.92
CA ARG A 186 -4.26 7.57 -17.61
C ARG A 186 -4.51 7.75 -19.10
N ALA A 187 -5.12 6.78 -19.76
CA ALA A 187 -5.46 6.87 -21.17
C ALA A 187 -6.36 8.08 -21.45
N VAL A 188 -7.45 8.20 -20.69
CA VAL A 188 -8.41 9.32 -20.81
C VAL A 188 -7.76 10.65 -20.48
N ARG A 189 -6.96 10.71 -19.40
CA ARG A 189 -6.19 11.91 -19.04
C ARG A 189 -5.29 12.38 -20.19
N ASN A 190 -4.76 11.45 -20.98
CA ASN A 190 -3.88 11.74 -22.11
C ASN A 190 -4.62 11.81 -23.46
N GLY A 191 -5.96 11.91 -23.45
CA GLY A 191 -6.77 12.21 -24.63
C GLY A 191 -7.30 10.99 -25.38
N LEU A 192 -7.16 9.77 -24.86
CA LEU A 192 -7.86 8.62 -25.42
C LEU A 192 -9.38 8.83 -25.25
N PRO A 193 -10.19 8.75 -26.33
CA PRO A 193 -11.64 8.80 -26.23
C PRO A 193 -12.19 7.71 -25.31
N ASP A 194 -13.12 8.11 -24.42
CA ASP A 194 -13.75 7.25 -23.43
C ASP A 194 -14.50 6.05 -24.05
N ASP A 195 -15.01 6.18 -25.27
CA ASP A 195 -15.76 5.14 -25.99
C ASP A 195 -14.87 4.00 -26.53
N LEU A 196 -13.55 4.19 -26.55
CA LEU A 196 -12.58 3.15 -26.90
C LEU A 196 -12.25 2.23 -25.71
N ILE A 197 -12.68 2.59 -24.50
CA ILE A 197 -12.52 1.75 -23.31
C ILE A 197 -13.74 0.83 -23.23
N THR A 198 -13.62 -0.35 -23.80
CA THR A 198 -14.72 -1.32 -23.93
C THR A 198 -14.22 -2.74 -23.68
N ASP A 199 -15.17 -3.67 -23.59
CA ASP A 199 -14.91 -5.10 -23.72
C ASP A 199 -14.34 -5.38 -25.13
N ASP A 200 -13.17 -6.01 -25.19
CA ASP A 200 -12.48 -6.38 -26.42
C ASP A 200 -12.95 -7.74 -26.99
N GLY A 201 -13.88 -8.41 -26.32
CA GLY A 201 -14.38 -9.74 -26.64
C GLY A 201 -13.49 -10.89 -26.15
N GLY A 202 -12.37 -10.57 -25.49
CA GLY A 202 -11.46 -11.51 -24.88
C GLY A 202 -11.88 -11.93 -23.47
N ALA A 203 -11.25 -12.99 -22.96
CA ALA A 203 -11.43 -13.37 -21.56
C ALA A 203 -10.94 -12.25 -20.64
N GLY A 204 -11.82 -11.75 -19.78
CA GLY A 204 -11.55 -10.61 -18.90
C GLY A 204 -11.93 -9.24 -19.48
N GLY A 205 -12.26 -9.14 -20.77
CA GLY A 205 -12.70 -7.89 -21.40
C GLY A 205 -13.93 -7.29 -20.70
N GLY A 206 -14.91 -8.11 -20.34
CA GLY A 206 -16.06 -7.68 -19.54
C GLY A 206 -15.71 -7.17 -18.13
N LEU A 207 -14.65 -7.70 -17.49
CA LEU A 207 -14.16 -7.18 -16.20
C LEU A 207 -13.49 -5.82 -16.40
N PHE A 208 -12.69 -5.67 -17.45
CA PHE A 208 -12.04 -4.40 -17.81
C PHE A 208 -13.10 -3.31 -18.09
N ALA A 209 -14.15 -3.63 -18.84
CA ALA A 209 -15.28 -2.72 -19.05
C ALA A 209 -16.06 -2.41 -17.75
N GLY A 210 -16.19 -3.39 -16.84
CA GLY A 210 -16.78 -3.17 -15.52
C GLY A 210 -15.99 -2.16 -14.67
N VAL A 211 -14.65 -2.21 -14.73
CA VAL A 211 -13.77 -1.21 -14.09
C VAL A 211 -14.02 0.19 -14.67
N ASP A 212 -14.23 0.31 -15.98
CA ASP A 212 -14.56 1.60 -16.60
C ASP A 212 -15.89 2.17 -16.09
N ALA A 213 -16.88 1.31 -15.90
CA ALA A 213 -18.19 1.71 -15.37
C ALA A 213 -18.09 2.27 -13.93
N GLU A 214 -17.23 1.70 -13.08
CA GLU A 214 -16.97 2.25 -11.74
C GLU A 214 -16.09 3.51 -11.79
N ARG A 215 -15.07 3.56 -12.67
CA ARG A 215 -14.24 4.75 -12.88
C ARG A 215 -15.07 5.98 -13.22
N ARG A 216 -16.10 5.85 -14.07
CA ARG A 216 -17.00 6.95 -14.45
C ARG A 216 -17.83 7.49 -13.28
N ARG A 217 -17.91 6.77 -12.16
CA ARG A 217 -18.55 7.21 -10.91
C ARG A 217 -17.56 7.87 -9.95
N ASP A 218 -16.32 8.10 -10.39
CA ASP A 218 -15.21 8.59 -9.57
C ASP A 218 -14.92 7.71 -8.35
N ALA A 219 -15.20 6.41 -8.49
CA ALA A 219 -14.96 5.41 -7.46
C ALA A 219 -13.62 4.69 -7.66
N ASP A 220 -13.13 4.02 -6.62
CA ASP A 220 -11.95 3.15 -6.68
C ASP A 220 -12.41 1.69 -6.83
N PRO A 221 -12.29 1.09 -8.03
CA PRO A 221 -12.84 -0.23 -8.31
C PRO A 221 -12.12 -1.37 -7.56
N GLU A 222 -10.86 -1.20 -7.17
CA GLU A 222 -10.16 -2.21 -6.36
C GLU A 222 -10.75 -2.22 -4.95
N ILE A 223 -10.88 -1.04 -4.35
CA ILE A 223 -11.46 -0.89 -3.00
C ILE A 223 -12.94 -1.31 -3.00
N ASP A 224 -13.72 -0.91 -3.99
CA ASP A 224 -15.14 -1.23 -4.08
C ASP A 224 -15.38 -2.73 -4.30
N LEU A 225 -14.58 -3.37 -5.13
CA LEU A 225 -14.66 -4.81 -5.36
C LEU A 225 -14.28 -5.58 -4.09
N ARG A 226 -13.26 -5.14 -3.35
CA ARG A 226 -12.90 -5.70 -2.03
C ARG A 226 -14.03 -5.54 -1.03
N ALA A 227 -14.62 -4.35 -0.94
CA ALA A 227 -15.77 -4.10 -0.08
C ALA A 227 -16.97 -5.00 -0.45
N ALA A 228 -17.23 -5.19 -1.76
CA ALA A 228 -18.26 -6.11 -2.25
C ALA A 228 -17.97 -7.56 -1.87
N ALA A 229 -16.73 -8.03 -2.00
CA ALA A 229 -16.32 -9.37 -1.59
C ALA A 229 -16.50 -9.58 -0.07
N ARG A 230 -16.11 -8.59 0.76
CA ARG A 230 -16.34 -8.63 2.21
C ARG A 230 -17.83 -8.65 2.56
N ARG A 231 -18.68 -7.90 1.85
CA ARG A 231 -20.15 -7.98 2.01
C ARG A 231 -20.67 -9.39 1.67
N PHE A 232 -20.15 -10.03 0.64
CA PHE A 232 -20.52 -11.39 0.28
C PHE A 232 -20.09 -12.40 1.35
N ASP A 233 -18.85 -12.35 1.83
CA ASP A 233 -18.37 -13.21 2.93
C ASP A 233 -19.25 -13.09 4.18
N ARG A 234 -19.57 -11.86 4.61
CA ARG A 234 -20.48 -11.64 5.74
C ARG A 234 -21.85 -12.30 5.56
N ARG A 235 -22.40 -12.26 4.34
CA ARG A 235 -23.70 -12.89 4.04
C ARG A 235 -23.60 -14.42 4.10
N VAL A 236 -22.53 -15.01 3.58
CA VAL A 236 -22.26 -16.45 3.69
C VAL A 236 -22.17 -16.84 5.16
N ARG A 237 -21.34 -16.17 5.96
CA ARG A 237 -21.17 -16.45 7.39
C ARG A 237 -22.46 -16.31 8.19
N ALA A 238 -23.29 -15.32 7.87
CA ALA A 238 -24.60 -15.16 8.50
C ALA A 238 -25.54 -16.33 8.19
N ALA A 239 -25.56 -16.81 6.94
CA ALA A 239 -26.33 -17.99 6.56
C ALA A 239 -25.81 -19.27 7.26
N GLU A 240 -24.48 -19.44 7.33
CA GLU A 240 -23.88 -20.56 8.07
C GLU A 240 -24.23 -20.53 9.56
N ALA A 241 -24.22 -19.34 10.20
CA ALA A 241 -24.56 -19.19 11.60
C ALA A 241 -26.01 -19.62 11.89
N LYS A 242 -26.96 -19.27 11.00
CA LYS A 242 -28.35 -19.73 11.09
C LYS A 242 -28.46 -21.26 10.95
N ALA A 243 -27.77 -21.83 9.97
CA ALA A 243 -27.76 -23.28 9.78
C ALA A 243 -27.20 -24.03 11.00
N ARG A 244 -26.09 -23.52 11.59
CA ARG A 244 -25.51 -24.10 12.81
C ARG A 244 -26.46 -23.97 14.01
N ALA A 245 -27.19 -22.86 14.13
CA ALA A 245 -28.20 -22.68 15.18
C ALA A 245 -29.32 -23.73 15.10
N ASP A 246 -29.64 -24.19 13.88
CA ASP A 246 -30.59 -25.27 13.62
C ASP A 246 -29.96 -26.69 13.66
N GLY A 247 -28.72 -26.81 14.16
CA GLY A 247 -28.01 -28.08 14.29
C GLY A 247 -27.55 -28.69 12.97
N ARG A 248 -27.46 -27.89 11.90
CA ARG A 248 -27.04 -28.35 10.57
C ARG A 248 -25.59 -27.99 10.31
N ASP A 249 -24.85 -28.91 9.68
CA ASP A 249 -23.52 -28.63 9.14
C ASP A 249 -23.65 -27.84 7.82
N PRO A 250 -23.09 -26.62 7.71
CA PRO A 250 -23.07 -25.85 6.46
C PRO A 250 -22.53 -26.62 5.24
N ARG A 251 -21.60 -27.56 5.45
CA ARG A 251 -21.02 -28.37 4.36
C ARG A 251 -21.98 -29.42 3.81
N ALA A 252 -23.03 -29.76 4.56
CA ALA A 252 -24.03 -30.76 4.18
C ALA A 252 -25.34 -30.13 3.66
N LEU A 253 -25.38 -28.80 3.51
CA LEU A 253 -26.58 -28.12 3.04
C LEU A 253 -26.83 -28.34 1.55
N THR A 254 -28.08 -28.64 1.18
CA THR A 254 -28.53 -28.62 -0.21
C THR A 254 -28.66 -27.19 -0.72
N PRO A 255 -28.70 -26.95 -2.05
CA PRO A 255 -28.96 -25.62 -2.61
C PRO A 255 -30.25 -24.97 -2.08
N GLU A 256 -31.31 -25.75 -1.84
CA GLU A 256 -32.58 -25.26 -1.30
C GLU A 256 -32.43 -24.80 0.15
N GLN A 257 -31.67 -25.55 0.95
CA GLN A 257 -31.37 -25.18 2.33
C GLN A 257 -30.49 -23.93 2.39
N TRP A 258 -29.49 -23.81 1.51
CA TRP A 258 -28.70 -22.58 1.36
C TRP A 258 -29.59 -21.37 1.05
N ARG A 259 -30.51 -21.48 0.09
CA ARG A 259 -31.46 -20.40 -0.23
C ARG A 259 -32.35 -20.04 0.96
N ALA A 260 -32.78 -21.02 1.75
CA ALA A 260 -33.59 -20.79 2.95
C ALA A 260 -32.83 -19.99 4.03
N TYR A 261 -31.56 -20.32 4.30
CA TYR A 261 -30.76 -19.61 5.31
C TYR A 261 -30.23 -18.24 4.82
N TRP A 262 -30.02 -18.09 3.52
CA TRP A 262 -29.54 -16.85 2.90
C TRP A 262 -30.48 -15.66 3.18
N GLY A 263 -31.79 -15.87 3.03
CA GLY A 263 -32.81 -14.81 3.15
C GLY A 263 -32.81 -13.82 1.98
N THR A 264 -33.85 -12.99 1.87
CA THR A 264 -33.98 -11.96 0.83
C THR A 264 -33.51 -10.57 1.28
N ASP A 265 -33.22 -10.39 2.57
CA ASP A 265 -32.83 -9.09 3.10
C ASP A 265 -31.42 -8.70 2.62
N ARG A 266 -31.36 -7.57 1.93
CA ARG A 266 -30.10 -6.91 1.61
C ARG A 266 -29.56 -6.32 2.92
N PRO A 267 -28.31 -6.59 3.32
CA PRO A 267 -27.74 -5.95 4.50
C PRO A 267 -27.87 -4.42 4.33
N ARG A 268 -28.34 -3.74 5.38
CA ARG A 268 -28.29 -2.27 5.43
C ARG A 268 -26.82 -1.87 5.53
N ASP A 269 -26.45 -0.89 4.71
CA ASP A 269 -25.11 -0.31 4.65
C ASP A 269 -24.70 0.29 6.01
#